data_AF-A0A954BKC6-F1
#
_entry.id   AF-A0A954BKC6-F1
#
_cell.length_a   1.000
_cell.length_b   1.000
_cell.length_c   1.000
_cell.angle_alpha   90.00
_cell.angle_beta   90.00
_cell.angle_gamma   90.00
#
_symmetry.space_group_name_H-M   'P 1'
#
loop_
_entity.id
_entity.type
_entity.pdbx_description
1 polymer ?
#
loop_
_entity_poly.entity_id
_entity_poly.type
_entity_poly.pdbx_seq_one_letter_code
_entity_poly.pdbx_strand_id
1 'polypeptide(L)' 'YVKMQNLGQVPGLAAFAQEFVSDGAMGPDGYLIEKGLIPLSDEDRAEVQAQAAALSAGEAAKAGR' A
#
# COMPACT_ATOMS: atom_id res chain seq x y z
N TYR A 1 -8.79 0.31 -0.89
CA TYR A 1 -9.19 -1.10 -0.70
C TYR A 1 -8.73 -1.92 -1.90
N VAL A 2 -7.94 -2.97 -1.69
CA VAL A 2 -7.42 -3.86 -2.74
C VAL A 2 -7.85 -5.30 -2.43
N LYS A 3 -8.37 -6.01 -3.43
CA LYS A 3 -8.75 -7.43 -3.31
C LYS A 3 -7.60 -8.34 -3.74
N MET A 4 -7.30 -9.38 -2.97
CA MET A 4 -6.22 -10.36 -3.29
C MET A 4 -6.43 -11.09 -4.62
N GLN A 5 -7.69 -11.24 -5.08
CA GLN A 5 -8.01 -11.81 -6.39
C GLN A 5 -7.40 -10.97 -7.54
N ASN A 6 -7.23 -9.66 -7.34
CA ASN A 6 -6.77 -8.73 -8.37
C ASN A 6 -5.25 -8.68 -8.53
N LEU A 7 -4.48 -9.17 -7.54
CA LEU A 7 -3.01 -9.15 -7.57
C LEU A 7 -2.40 -9.92 -8.76
N GLY A 8 -3.11 -10.90 -9.32
CA GLY A 8 -2.67 -11.63 -10.52
C GLY A 8 -3.25 -11.08 -11.84
N GLN A 9 -4.14 -10.09 -11.78
CA GLN A 9 -4.78 -9.47 -12.94
C GLN A 9 -4.15 -8.13 -13.29
N VAL A 10 -3.67 -7.41 -12.27
CA VAL A 10 -3.03 -6.10 -12.42
C VAL A 10 -1.57 -6.22 -11.96
N PRO A 11 -0.62 -6.33 -12.90
CA PRO A 11 0.79 -6.39 -12.57
C PRO A 11 1.23 -5.14 -11.77
N GLY A 12 2.00 -5.36 -10.69
CA GLY A 12 2.54 -4.26 -9.88
C GLY A 12 1.55 -3.61 -8.92
N LEU A 13 0.35 -4.18 -8.74
CA LEU A 13 -0.66 -3.62 -7.84
C LEU A 13 -0.21 -3.61 -6.37
N ALA A 14 0.50 -4.64 -5.89
CA ALA A 14 1.01 -4.61 -4.51
C ALA A 14 2.11 -3.56 -4.36
N ALA A 15 3.01 -3.43 -5.35
CA ALA A 15 4.05 -2.42 -5.34
C ALA A 15 3.48 -0.99 -5.31
N PHE A 16 2.44 -0.73 -6.12
CA PHE A 16 1.71 0.54 -6.08
C PHE A 16 1.09 0.81 -4.70
N ALA A 17 0.42 -0.19 -4.11
CA ALA A 17 -0.18 -0.06 -2.79
C ALA A 17 0.87 0.22 -1.71
N GLN A 18 2.02 -0.44 -1.76
CA GLN A 18 3.14 -0.23 -0.83
C GLN A 18 3.71 1.19 -0.93
N GLU A 19 3.95 1.67 -2.14
CA GLU A 19 4.45 3.03 -2.34
C GLU A 19 3.50 4.07 -1.76
N PHE A 20 2.20 3.93 -2.04
CA PHE A 20 1.18 4.87 -1.58
C PHE A 20 0.99 4.89 -0.06
N VAL A 21 1.34 3.81 0.64
CA VAL A 21 1.30 3.76 2.11
C VAL A 21 2.65 4.01 2.77
N SER A 22 3.70 4.28 1.98
CA SER A 22 5.02 4.60 2.51
C SER A 22 4.99 5.91 3.31
N ASP A 23 5.96 6.07 4.20
CA ASP A 23 6.13 7.32 4.95
C ASP A 23 6.44 8.51 4.02
N GLY A 24 7.16 8.26 2.93
CA GLY A 24 7.43 9.28 1.90
C GLY A 24 6.19 9.71 1.12
N ALA A 25 5.14 8.89 1.08
CA ALA A 25 3.88 9.20 0.42
C ALA A 25 2.86 9.81 1.38
N MET A 26 2.40 9.03 2.37
CA MET A 26 1.28 9.38 3.25
C MET A 26 1.69 9.82 4.66
N GLY A 27 2.99 9.81 4.96
CA GLY A 27 3.52 10.29 6.23
C GLY A 27 3.38 11.81 6.40
N PRO A 28 3.70 12.33 7.59
CA PRO A 28 3.52 13.75 7.93
C PRO A 28 4.39 14.72 7.11
N ASP A 29 5.43 14.21 6.46
CA ASP A 29 6.29 14.95 5.52
C ASP A 29 6.18 14.42 4.08
N GLY A 30 5.12 13.64 3.80
CA GLY A 30 4.97 12.91 2.54
C GLY A 30 4.40 13.74 1.39
N TYR A 31 4.68 13.31 0.15
CA TYR A 31 4.28 14.04 -1.06
C TYR A 31 2.76 14.11 -1.27
N LEU A 32 1.97 13.26 -0.61
CA LEU A 32 0.51 13.29 -0.73
C LEU A 32 -0.11 14.49 -0.01
N ILE A 33 0.58 15.06 0.97
CA ILE A 33 0.16 16.30 1.65
C ILE A 33 0.12 17.46 0.65
N GLU A 34 1.14 17.57 -0.21
CA GLU A 34 1.20 18.59 -1.26
C GLU A 34 0.07 18.43 -2.29
N LYS A 35 -0.52 17.24 -2.38
CA LYS A 35 -1.67 16.93 -3.23
C LYS A 35 -3.01 17.13 -2.52
N GLY A 36 -3.00 17.64 -1.29
CA GLY A 36 -4.19 17.96 -0.50
C GLY A 36 -4.76 16.77 0.29
N LEU A 37 -4.01 15.68 0.44
CA LEU A 37 -4.41 14.58 1.32
C LEU A 37 -4.00 14.86 2.76
N ILE A 38 -4.87 14.51 3.70
CA ILE A 38 -4.61 14.61 5.13
C ILE A 38 -3.90 13.33 5.58
N PRO A 39 -2.74 13.43 6.26
CA PRO A 39 -2.08 12.27 6.84
C PRO A 39 -2.99 11.54 7.82
N LEU A 40 -2.92 10.22 7.80
CA LEU A 40 -3.57 9.38 8.80
C LEU A 40 -2.83 9.49 10.14
N SER A 41 -3.51 9.12 11.23
CA SER A 41 -2.88 8.97 12.54
C SER A 41 -1.77 7.90 12.48
N ASP A 42 -0.83 7.92 13.42
CA ASP A 42 0.24 6.90 13.44
C ASP A 42 -0.30 5.48 13.57
N GLU A 43 -1.39 5.30 14.33
CA GLU A 43 -2.07 4.02 14.49
C GLU A 43 -2.71 3.54 13.18
N ASP A 44 -3.49 4.41 12.53
CA ASP A 44 -4.15 4.08 11.26
C ASP A 44 -3.13 3.86 10.14
N ARG A 45 -2.04 4.65 10.11
CA ARG A 45 -0.92 4.47 9.16
C ARG A 45 -0.28 3.10 9.32
N ALA A 46 0.02 2.70 10.56
CA ALA A 46 0.61 1.39 10.82
C ALA A 46 -0.32 0.25 10.37
N GLU A 47 -1.63 0.39 10.56
CA GLU A 47 -2.60 -0.61 10.11
C GLU A 47 -2.58 -0.75 8.57
N VAL A 48 -2.68 0.36 7.83
CA VAL A 48 -2.72 0.30 6.35
C VAL A 48 -1.39 -0.15 5.76
N GLN A 49 -0.26 0.17 6.40
CA GLN A 49 1.06 -0.33 6.04
C GLN A 49 1.16 -1.85 6.20
N ALA A 50 0.65 -2.39 7.31
CA ALA A 50 0.59 -3.84 7.53
C ALA A 50 -0.30 -4.54 6.49
N GLN A 51 -1.46 -3.95 6.17
CA GLN A 51 -2.34 -4.46 5.13
C GLN A 51 -1.67 -4.48 3.75
N ALA A 52 -0.94 -3.41 3.37
CA ALA A 52 -0.21 -3.36 2.12
C ALA A 52 0.94 -4.38 2.06
N ALA A 53 1.66 -4.59 3.17
CA ALA A 53 2.69 -5.63 3.26
C ALA A 53 2.12 -7.04 3.02
N ALA A 54 0.92 -7.32 3.53
CA ALA A 54 0.23 -8.59 3.30
C ALA A 54 -0.15 -8.81 1.82
N LEU A 55 -0.41 -7.74 1.05
CA LEU A 55 -0.67 -7.83 -0.38
C LEU A 55 0.57 -8.33 -1.14
N SER A 56 1.76 -7.82 -0.81
CA SER A 56 3.00 -8.22 -1.46
C SER A 56 3.35 -9.69 -1.21
N ALA A 57 3.09 -10.17 0.01
CA ALA A 57 3.21 -11.60 0.32
C ALA A 57 2.20 -12.43 -0.50
N GLY A 58 0.98 -11.93 -0.70
CA GLY A 58 -0.05 -12.56 -1.53
C GLY A 58 0.28 -12.59 -3.02
N GLU A 59 0.93 -11.56 -3.55
CA GLU A 59 1.39 -11.48 -4.94
C GLU A 59 2.51 -12.50 -5.19
N ALA A 60 3.51 -12.57 -4.29
CA ALA A 60 4.58 -13.58 -4.36
C ALA A 60 4.04 -15.02 -4.31
N ALA A 61 3.06 -15.30 -3.46
CA ALA A 61 2.40 -16.61 -3.36
C ALA A 61 1.55 -16.98 -4.59
N LYS A 62 1.21 -16.00 -5.45
CA LYS A 62 0.57 -16.25 -6.75
C LYS A 62 1.58 -16.38 -7.89
N ALA A 63 2.69 -15.64 -7.86
CA ALA A 63 3.72 -15.70 -8.89
C ALA A 63 4.49 -17.03 -8.89
N GLY A 64 4.57 -17.72 -7.75
CA GLY A 64 5.17 -19.06 -7.64
C GLY A 64 4.22 -20.23 -7.93
N ARG A 65 3.02 -19.99 -8.47
CA ARG A 65 2.04 -21.01 -8.85
C ARG A 65 1.82 -21.08 -10.35
#